data_AF-A0A956EFP7-F1
#
_entry.id   AF-A0A956EFP7-F1
#
_cell.length_a   1.000
_cell.length_b   1.000
_cell.length_c   1.000
_cell.angle_alpha   90.00
_cell.angle_beta   90.00
_cell.angle_gamma   90.00
#
_symmetry.space_group_name_H-M   'P 1'
#
loop_
_entity.id
_entity.type
_entity.pdbx_description
1 polymer ?
#
loop_
_entity_poly.entity_id
_entity_poly.type
_entity_poly.pdbx_seq_one_letter_code
_entity_poly.pdbx_strand_id
1 'polypeptide(L)'
;EAAAGHALEHLLARGDAPTRALEVATSNYAIRPNGAAATLLAEALLAAGEPARAAATIEAALASPWRSADLHRIASSVFAAQGDHARAASELAAARAIDPTIDPTASE
;
A
#
# COMPACT_ATOMS: atom_id res chain seq x y z
N GLU A 1 -15.97 14.09 0.31
CA GLU A 1 -14.51 13.91 0.22
C GLU A 1 -13.95 12.59 0.81
N ALA A 2 -14.80 11.58 1.05
CA ALA A 2 -14.36 10.19 1.30
C ALA A 2 -14.49 9.28 0.05
N ALA A 3 -15.12 9.79 -1.01
CA ALA A 3 -15.42 9.01 -2.22
C ALA A 3 -14.18 8.62 -3.03
N ALA A 4 -13.10 9.42 -3.00
CA ALA A 4 -11.88 9.13 -3.75
C ALA A 4 -11.08 7.96 -3.16
N GLY A 5 -10.98 7.88 -1.82
CA GLY A 5 -10.36 6.75 -1.12
C GLY A 5 -11.11 5.45 -1.38
N HIS A 6 -12.43 5.45 -1.20
CA HIS A 6 -13.25 4.26 -1.45
C HIS A 6 -13.31 3.84 -2.93
N ALA A 7 -13.33 4.80 -3.87
CA ALA A 7 -13.24 4.49 -5.29
C ALA A 7 -11.88 3.87 -5.64
N LEU A 8 -10.80 4.35 -5.02
CA LEU A 8 -9.46 3.81 -5.22
C LEU A 8 -9.31 2.41 -4.63
N GLU A 9 -9.78 2.18 -3.41
CA GLU A 9 -9.84 0.84 -2.79
C GLU A 9 -10.57 -0.15 -3.71
N HIS A 10 -11.71 0.26 -4.29
CA HIS A 10 -12.48 -0.58 -5.20
C HIS A 10 -11.81 -0.81 -6.57
N LEU A 11 -10.99 0.13 -7.03
CA LEU A 11 -10.18 -0.03 -8.24
C LEU A 11 -9.00 -0.98 -7.98
N LEU A 12 -8.35 -0.85 -6.84
CA LEU A 12 -7.23 -1.70 -6.43
C LEU A 12 -7.69 -3.13 -6.14
N ALA A 13 -8.84 -3.31 -5.49
CA ALA A 13 -9.41 -4.63 -5.21
C ALA A 13 -9.77 -5.41 -6.48
N ARG A 14 -10.09 -4.73 -7.58
CA ARG A 14 -10.42 -5.40 -8.86
C ARG A 14 -9.21 -5.68 -9.74
N GLY A 15 -8.08 -4.99 -9.56
CA GLY A 15 -6.87 -5.19 -10.37
C GLY A 15 -6.99 -4.83 -11.86
N ASP A 16 -8.18 -4.51 -12.36
CA ASP A 16 -8.47 -4.34 -13.80
C ASP A 16 -7.90 -3.04 -14.42
N ALA A 17 -7.50 -2.06 -13.59
CA ALA A 17 -7.11 -0.74 -14.09
C ALA A 17 -5.95 -0.12 -13.27
N PRO A 18 -4.74 -0.72 -13.28
CA PRO A 18 -3.61 -0.24 -12.49
C PRO A 18 -3.20 1.19 -12.85
N THR A 19 -3.22 1.56 -14.13
CA THR A 19 -2.92 2.94 -14.57
C THR A 19 -3.91 3.95 -14.00
N ARG A 20 -5.21 3.63 -14.05
CA ARG A 20 -6.26 4.50 -13.51
C ARG A 20 -6.20 4.59 -11.99
N ALA A 21 -5.92 3.48 -11.31
CA ALA A 21 -5.72 3.47 -9.87
C ALA A 21 -4.54 4.38 -9.48
N LEU A 22 -3.43 4.32 -10.23
CA LEU A 22 -2.27 5.17 -10.01
C LEU A 22 -2.58 6.66 -10.22
N GLU A 23 -3.31 7.02 -11.27
CA GLU A 23 -3.74 8.41 -11.52
C GLU A 23 -4.59 8.97 -10.36
N VAL A 24 -5.57 8.19 -9.89
CA VAL A 24 -6.45 8.57 -8.79
C VAL A 24 -5.66 8.67 -7.48
N ALA A 25 -4.78 7.70 -7.20
CA ALA A 25 -3.94 7.70 -6.00
C ALA A 25 -2.97 8.88 -5.97
N THR A 26 -2.36 9.19 -7.11
CA THR A 26 -1.45 10.34 -7.26
C THR A 26 -2.19 11.64 -6.99
N SER A 27 -3.39 11.80 -7.57
CA SER A 27 -4.23 12.98 -7.34
C SER A 27 -4.67 13.09 -5.87
N ASN A 28 -5.05 11.97 -5.24
CA ASN A 28 -5.43 11.92 -3.84
C ASN A 28 -4.28 12.34 -2.92
N TYR A 29 -3.07 11.83 -3.16
CA TYR A 29 -1.87 12.19 -2.40
C TYR A 29 -1.47 13.66 -2.60
N ALA A 30 -1.59 14.20 -3.81
CA ALA A 30 -1.31 15.60 -4.09
C ALA A 30 -2.24 16.56 -3.34
N ILE A 31 -3.51 16.18 -3.14
CA ILE A 31 -4.48 16.97 -2.37
C ILE A 31 -4.23 16.80 -0.86
N ARG A 32 -3.85 15.60 -0.41
CA ARG A 32 -3.64 15.28 1.02
C ARG A 32 -2.42 14.38 1.20
N PRO A 33 -1.22 14.94 1.39
CA PRO A 33 0.01 14.15 1.53
C PRO A 33 0.14 13.59 2.96
N ASN A 34 -0.80 12.72 3.35
CA ASN A 34 -0.81 12.05 4.65
C ASN A 34 -0.52 10.55 4.52
N GLY A 35 -0.36 9.86 5.66
CA GLY A 35 0.00 8.44 5.68
C GLY A 35 -1.02 7.55 4.97
N ALA A 36 -2.33 7.80 5.14
CA ALA A 36 -3.38 7.03 4.44
C ALA A 36 -3.28 7.15 2.92
N ALA A 37 -3.11 8.37 2.40
CA ALA A 37 -2.98 8.60 0.97
C ALA A 37 -1.65 8.05 0.42
N ALA A 38 -0.55 8.13 1.18
CA ALA A 38 0.72 7.52 0.82
C ALA A 38 0.62 5.98 0.75
N THR A 39 -0.09 5.36 1.70
CA THR A 39 -0.34 3.92 1.71
C THR A 39 -1.07 3.47 0.43
N LEU A 40 -2.16 4.15 0.06
CA LEU A 40 -2.90 3.84 -1.17
C LEU A 40 -2.09 4.14 -2.45
N LEU A 41 -1.26 5.18 -2.45
CA LEU A 41 -0.36 5.48 -3.57
C LEU A 41 0.70 4.38 -3.75
N ALA A 42 1.28 3.88 -2.66
CA ALA A 42 2.24 2.78 -2.74
C ALA A 42 1.61 1.50 -3.29
N GLU A 43 0.38 1.16 -2.88
CA GLU A 43 -0.35 0.01 -3.42
C GLU A 43 -0.64 0.17 -4.92
N ALA A 44 -1.04 1.37 -5.36
CA ALA A 44 -1.26 1.66 -6.77
C ALA A 44 0.04 1.62 -7.60
N LEU A 45 1.16 2.12 -7.06
CA LEU A 45 2.48 2.03 -7.69
C LEU A 45 2.94 0.58 -7.82
N LEU A 46 2.68 -0.25 -6.81
CA LEU A 46 2.99 -1.68 -6.85
C LEU A 46 2.16 -2.39 -7.93
N ALA A 47 0.85 -2.13 -7.99
CA ALA A 47 -0.04 -2.67 -9.02
C ALA A 47 0.34 -2.20 -10.44
N ALA A 48 0.93 -1.01 -10.56
CA ALA A 48 1.46 -0.48 -11.82
C ALA A 48 2.84 -1.05 -12.20
N GLY A 49 3.42 -1.95 -11.42
CA GLY A 49 4.74 -2.53 -11.69
C GLY A 49 5.91 -1.60 -11.37
N GLU A 50 5.71 -0.63 -10.47
CA GLU A 50 6.71 0.37 -10.08
C GLU A 50 7.19 0.18 -8.62
N PRO A 51 7.74 -0.99 -8.24
CA PRO A 51 8.00 -1.33 -6.84
C PRO A 51 9.07 -0.45 -6.19
N ALA A 52 10.02 0.10 -6.96
CA ALA A 52 11.01 1.05 -6.43
C ALA A 52 10.37 2.39 -5.98
N ARG A 53 9.40 2.91 -6.74
CA ARG A 53 8.65 4.11 -6.35
C ARG A 53 7.68 3.81 -5.21
N ALA A 54 7.07 2.62 -5.22
CA ALA A 54 6.24 2.16 -4.11
C ALA A 54 7.06 2.09 -2.81
N ALA A 55 8.30 1.59 -2.86
CA ALA A 55 9.22 1.53 -1.72
C ALA A 55 9.51 2.91 -1.14
N ALA A 56 9.92 3.87 -1.97
CA ALA A 56 10.17 5.24 -1.51
C ALA A 56 8.92 5.87 -0.85
N THR A 57 7.73 5.61 -1.41
CA THR A 57 6.46 6.14 -0.89
C THR A 57 6.08 5.51 0.45
N ILE A 58 6.18 4.18 0.56
CA ILE A 58 5.77 3.45 1.76
C ILE A 58 6.75 3.66 2.92
N GLU A 59 8.05 3.82 2.63
CA GLU A 59 9.06 4.14 3.64
C GLU A 59 8.81 5.50 4.29
N ALA A 60 8.43 6.51 3.50
CA ALA A 60 8.02 7.80 4.04
C ALA A 60 6.78 7.69 4.93
N ALA A 61 5.81 6.84 4.56
CA ALA A 61 4.63 6.60 5.38
C ALA A 61 4.97 5.88 6.69
N LEU A 62 5.85 4.87 6.67
CA LEU A 62 6.33 4.15 7.86
C LEU A 62 7.11 5.06 8.82
N ALA A 63 7.89 6.01 8.29
CA ALA A 63 8.63 7.00 9.07
C ALA A 63 7.71 8.05 9.74
N SER A 64 6.47 8.20 9.27
CA SER A 64 5.49 9.10 9.88
C SER A 64 4.84 8.47 11.13
N PRO A 65 4.04 9.22 11.91
CA PRO A 65 3.24 8.65 13.02
C PRO A 65 2.03 7.80 12.57
N TRP A 66 1.74 7.72 11.27
CA TRP A 66 0.61 6.94 10.75
C TRP A 66 0.82 5.44 11.01
N ARG A 67 -0.15 4.78 11.64
CA ARG A 67 -0.12 3.35 11.94
C ARG A 67 -1.46 2.75 11.56
N SER A 68 -1.46 1.79 10.63
CA SER A 68 -2.63 1.01 10.24
C SER A 68 -2.19 -0.38 9.79
N ALA A 69 -3.11 -1.35 9.84
CA ALA A 69 -2.83 -2.69 9.34
C ALA A 69 -2.48 -2.66 7.84
N ASP A 70 -3.20 -1.84 7.05
CA ASP A 70 -2.94 -1.67 5.62
C ASP A 70 -1.56 -1.08 5.30
N LEU A 71 -1.09 -0.10 6.08
CA LEU A 71 0.27 0.44 5.91
C LEU A 71 1.30 -0.69 5.94
N HIS A 72 1.23 -1.52 6.97
CA HIS A 72 2.16 -2.63 7.17
C HIS A 72 1.94 -3.76 6.15
N ARG A 73 0.68 -4.08 5.79
CA ARG A 73 0.37 -5.07 4.75
C ARG A 73 0.94 -4.67 3.39
N ILE A 74 0.74 -3.43 2.98
CA ILE A 74 1.24 -2.91 1.69
C ILE A 74 2.77 -2.80 1.73
N ALA A 75 3.35 -2.35 2.85
CA ALA A 75 4.81 -2.36 3.03
C ALA A 75 5.41 -3.76 2.86
N SER A 76 4.76 -4.78 3.41
CA SER A 76 5.16 -6.18 3.19
C SER A 76 5.21 -6.53 1.70
N SER A 77 4.12 -6.28 0.97
CA SER A 77 4.05 -6.58 -0.47
C SER A 77 5.09 -5.81 -1.28
N VAL A 78 5.33 -4.54 -0.94
CA VAL A 78 6.33 -3.70 -1.60
C VAL A 78 7.75 -4.21 -1.35
N PHE A 79 8.10 -4.55 -0.11
CA PHE A 79 9.43 -5.10 0.19
C PHE A 79 9.63 -6.49 -0.42
N ALA A 80 8.60 -7.33 -0.46
CA ALA A 80 8.65 -8.62 -1.15
C ALA A 80 8.92 -8.44 -2.65
N ALA A 81 8.27 -7.47 -3.30
CA ALA A 81 8.49 -7.13 -4.71
C ALA A 81 9.88 -6.51 -4.99
N GLN A 82 10.59 -6.05 -3.95
CA GLN A 82 12.00 -5.64 -4.02
C GLN A 82 12.98 -6.76 -3.68
N GLY A 83 12.49 -7.96 -3.33
CA GLY A 83 13.30 -9.09 -2.89
C GLY A 83 13.75 -9.01 -1.42
N ASP A 84 13.31 -8.00 -0.66
CA ASP A 84 13.60 -7.88 0.76
C ASP A 84 12.57 -8.66 1.59
N HIS A 85 12.68 -9.98 1.52
CA HIS A 85 11.77 -10.90 2.20
C HIS A 85 11.83 -10.79 3.73
N ALA A 86 12.97 -10.35 4.28
CA ALA A 86 13.13 -10.16 5.72
C ALA A 86 12.29 -9.00 6.23
N ARG A 87 12.37 -7.83 5.57
CA ARG A 87 11.50 -6.69 5.89
C ARG A 87 10.05 -7.02 5.60
N ALA A 88 9.77 -7.71 4.48
CA ALA A 88 8.40 -8.11 4.15
C ALA A 88 7.75 -8.91 5.27
N ALA A 89 8.44 -9.94 5.79
CA ALA A 89 7.93 -10.75 6.89
C ALA A 89 7.71 -9.95 8.18
N SER A 90 8.60 -9.01 8.50
CA SER A 90 8.47 -8.13 9.67
C SER A 90 7.24 -7.22 9.56
N GLU A 91 7.02 -6.62 8.40
CA GLU A 91 5.87 -5.75 8.17
C GLU A 91 4.56 -6.56 8.18
N LEU A 92 4.54 -7.76 7.61
CA LEU A 92 3.36 -8.63 7.67
C LEU A 92 3.01 -9.02 9.12
N ALA A 93 4.01 -9.27 9.96
CA ALA A 93 3.80 -9.51 11.38
C ALA A 93 3.22 -8.27 12.10
N ALA A 94 3.70 -7.06 11.77
CA ALA A 94 3.16 -5.82 12.31
C ALA A 94 1.71 -5.56 11.86
N ALA A 95 1.39 -5.86 10.60
CA ALA A 95 0.02 -5.78 10.08
C ALA A 95 -0.93 -6.67 10.88
N ARG A 96 -0.52 -7.92 11.15
CA ARG A 96 -1.29 -8.90 11.92
C ARG A 96 -1.48 -8.54 13.39
N ALA A 97 -0.50 -7.86 13.99
CA ALA A 97 -0.62 -7.37 15.36
C ALA A 97 -1.74 -6.31 15.49
N ILE A 98 -2.09 -5.63 14.40
CA ILE A 98 -3.19 -4.66 14.34
C ILE A 98 -4.49 -5.35 13.89
N ASP A 99 -4.45 -6.13 12.81
CA ASP A 99 -5.58 -6.87 12.26
C ASP A 99 -5.22 -8.36 12.06
N PRO A 100 -5.65 -9.25 12.97
CA PRO A 100 -5.36 -10.69 12.89
C PRO A 100 -6.00 -11.40 11.68
N THR A 101 -6.91 -10.77 10.94
CA THR A 101 -7.60 -11.39 9.80
C THR A 101 -6.80 -11.37 8.51
N ILE A 102 -5.64 -10.68 8.49
CA ILE A 102 -4.75 -10.62 7.33
C ILE A 102 -4.14 -12.02 7.06
N ASP A 103 -4.64 -12.65 6.00
CA ASP A 103 -4.40 -14.06 5.65
C ASP A 103 -2.92 -14.35 5.29
N PRO A 104 -2.29 -15.39 5.85
CA PRO A 104 -0.95 -15.84 5.47
C PRO A 104 -0.78 -16.42 4.06
N THR A 105 -1.85 -16.78 3.33
CA THR A 105 -1.73 -17.68 2.16
C THR A 105 -1.97 -17.04 0.79
N ALA A 106 -1.90 -15.72 0.63
CA ALA A 106 -2.05 -15.08 -0.70
C ALA A 106 -0.88 -15.31 -1.69
N SER A 107 -0.17 -16.43 -1.55
CA SER A 107 0.83 -16.95 -2.47
C SER A 107 0.57 -18.44 -2.69
N GLU A 108 -0.48 -18.75 -3.45
CA GLU A 108 -0.69 -20.06 -4.11
C GLU A 108 -1.11 -19.85 -5.56
#